data_AF-A0A8U0TTM0-F1
#
_entry.id   AF-A0A8U0TTM0-F1
#
_cell.length_a   1.000
_cell.length_b   1.000
_cell.length_c   1.000
_cell.angle_alpha   90.00
_cell.angle_beta   90.00
_cell.angle_gamma   90.00
#
_symmetry.space_group_name_H-M   'P 1'
#
loop_
_entity.id
_entity.type
_entity.pdbx_description
1 polymer ?
#
loop_
_entity_poly.entity_id
_entity_poly.type
_entity_poly.pdbx_seq_one_letter_code
_entity_poly.pdbx_strand_id
1 'polypeptide(L)'
;MSGSAADCQYWERLLAKECRLYKLRNKQRISVSAASKLLCNMMLGYRGMGLSMGSMIVGWDNKGPGLYYVDDNATRLSGRMFSTGCGSSYAYGVMDSGYREDMTVEEAYELGRRGITHATHRDAYSGGVVNLYHMQEDGWIKVCK
;
A
#
# COMPACT_ATOMS: atom_id res chain seq x y z
N MET A 1 5.63 -0.75 -1.35
CA MET A 1 7.03 -1.05 -1.04
C MET A 1 7.79 0.26 -0.79
N SER A 2 8.22 0.50 0.44
CA SER A 2 9.21 1.52 0.83
C SER A 2 10.14 0.92 1.90
N GLY A 3 11.36 1.42 2.01
CA GLY A 3 12.41 0.81 2.84
C GLY A 3 13.34 -0.07 2.01
N SER A 4 13.83 -1.16 2.59
CA SER A 4 14.71 -2.11 1.90
C SER A 4 13.97 -2.85 0.79
N ALA A 5 14.52 -2.79 -0.43
CA ALA A 5 13.94 -3.45 -1.60
C ALA A 5 13.87 -4.98 -1.40
N ALA A 6 14.90 -5.58 -0.80
CA ALA A 6 14.95 -7.02 -0.54
C ALA A 6 13.87 -7.45 0.46
N ASP A 7 13.75 -6.72 1.56
CA ASP A 7 12.79 -7.05 2.62
C ASP A 7 11.36 -6.93 2.10
N CYS A 8 11.03 -5.81 1.44
CA CYS A 8 9.71 -5.60 0.85
C CYS A 8 9.35 -6.72 -0.13
N GLN A 9 10.21 -7.00 -1.12
CA GLN A 9 9.91 -7.99 -2.15
C GLN A 9 9.77 -9.40 -1.57
N TYR A 10 10.66 -9.79 -0.65
CA TYR A 10 10.63 -11.12 -0.06
C TYR A 10 9.36 -11.34 0.76
N TRP A 11 9.07 -10.42 1.70
CA TRP A 11 7.96 -10.57 2.63
C TRP A 11 6.59 -10.37 1.96
N GLU A 12 6.45 -9.45 1.00
CA GLU A 12 5.21 -9.30 0.24
C GLU A 12 4.96 -10.51 -0.67
N ARG A 13 6.01 -11.12 -1.24
CA ARG A 13 5.88 -12.37 -2.01
C ARG A 13 5.53 -13.56 -1.13
N LEU A 14 6.07 -13.62 0.09
CA LEU A 14 5.69 -14.63 1.08
C LEU A 14 4.24 -14.44 1.52
N LEU A 15 3.79 -13.21 1.76
CA LEU A 15 2.39 -12.90 2.02
C LEU A 15 1.50 -13.40 0.87
N ALA A 16 1.88 -13.13 -0.38
CA ALA A 16 1.12 -13.61 -1.54
C ALA A 16 1.01 -15.15 -1.59
N LYS A 17 2.06 -15.88 -1.20
CA LYS A 17 2.02 -17.35 -1.04
C LYS A 17 0.99 -17.76 0.02
N GLU A 18 1.03 -17.15 1.21
CA GLU A 18 0.11 -17.49 2.29
C GLU A 18 -1.35 -17.12 1.94
N CYS A 19 -1.59 -16.00 1.25
CA CYS A 19 -2.91 -15.64 0.75
C CYS A 19 -3.46 -16.67 -0.25
N ARG A 20 -2.62 -17.20 -1.13
CA ARG A 20 -3.00 -18.29 -2.07
C ARG A 20 -3.31 -19.59 -1.32
N LEU A 21 -2.51 -19.94 -0.32
CA LEU A 21 -2.73 -21.11 0.52
C LEU A 21 -4.03 -20.99 1.32
N TYR A 22 -4.32 -19.81 1.88
CA TYR A 22 -5.59 -19.51 2.54
C TYR A 22 -6.77 -19.76 1.60
N LYS A 23 -6.69 -19.29 0.35
CA LYS A 23 -7.74 -19.48 -0.65
C LYS A 23 -8.00 -20.96 -0.93
N LEU A 24 -6.95 -21.77 -1.04
CA LEU A 24 -7.09 -23.22 -1.29
C LEU A 24 -7.71 -23.95 -0.10
N ARG A 25 -7.30 -23.60 1.14
CA ARG A 25 -7.81 -24.22 2.36
C ARG A 25 -9.28 -23.88 2.64
N ASN A 26 -9.65 -22.62 2.48
CA ASN A 26 -10.97 -22.12 2.88
C ASN A 26 -11.95 -21.97 1.72
N LYS A 27 -11.51 -22.22 0.47
CA LYS A 27 -12.27 -21.99 -0.77
C LYS A 27 -12.80 -20.55 -0.91
N GLN A 28 -12.20 -19.60 -0.21
CA GLN A 28 -12.59 -18.19 -0.17
C GLN A 28 -11.35 -17.29 -0.23
N ARG A 29 -11.45 -16.14 -0.90
CA ARG A 29 -10.36 -15.14 -0.88
C ARG A 29 -10.16 -14.61 0.55
N ILE A 30 -8.90 -14.38 0.92
CA ILE A 30 -8.56 -13.78 2.21
C ILE A 30 -9.05 -12.32 2.27
N SER A 31 -9.50 -11.88 3.45
CA SER A 31 -9.84 -10.47 3.67
C SER A 31 -8.60 -9.59 3.74
N VAL A 32 -8.74 -8.31 3.40
CA VAL A 32 -7.64 -7.33 3.47
C VAL A 32 -7.15 -7.17 4.91
N SER A 33 -8.09 -7.23 5.87
CA SER A 33 -7.78 -7.20 7.30
C SER A 33 -6.93 -8.40 7.73
N ALA A 34 -7.22 -9.60 7.21
CA ALA A 34 -6.48 -10.81 7.56
C ALA A 34 -5.09 -10.83 6.88
N ALA A 35 -5.00 -10.44 5.61
CA ALA A 35 -3.72 -10.35 4.90
C ALA A 35 -2.77 -9.35 5.57
N SER A 36 -3.25 -8.15 5.91
CA SER A 36 -2.45 -7.15 6.63
C SER A 36 -2.03 -7.62 8.03
N LYS A 37 -2.91 -8.34 8.75
CA LYS A 37 -2.56 -8.87 10.08
C LYS A 37 -1.52 -9.98 9.99
N LEU A 38 -1.57 -10.80 8.94
CA LEU A 38 -0.58 -11.84 8.70
C LEU A 38 0.81 -11.24 8.45
N LEU A 39 0.92 -10.21 7.60
CA LEU A 39 2.19 -9.51 7.38
C LEU A 39 2.72 -8.85 8.66
N CYS A 40 1.85 -8.18 9.41
CA CYS A 40 2.18 -7.58 10.72
C CYS A 40 2.73 -8.63 11.70
N ASN A 41 2.13 -9.83 11.76
CA ASN A 41 2.62 -10.91 12.59
C ASN A 41 3.98 -11.47 12.11
N MET A 42 4.22 -11.51 10.79
CA MET A 42 5.54 -11.87 10.24
C MET A 42 6.59 -10.85 10.67
N MET A 43 6.30 -9.54 10.56
CA MET A 43 7.21 -8.46 10.98
C MET A 43 7.48 -8.52 12.49
N LEU A 44 6.46 -8.80 13.31
CA LEU A 44 6.61 -8.95 14.75
C LEU A 44 7.64 -10.02 15.13
N GLY A 45 7.69 -11.13 14.38
CA GLY A 45 8.66 -12.21 14.60
C GLY A 45 10.12 -11.83 14.34
N TYR A 46 10.36 -10.75 13.59
CA TYR A 46 11.68 -10.26 13.20
C TYR A 46 11.96 -8.84 13.73
N ARG A 47 11.12 -8.36 14.65
CA ARG A 47 11.26 -7.01 15.23
C ARG A 47 12.62 -6.88 15.92
N GLY A 48 13.35 -5.81 15.60
CA GLY A 48 14.69 -5.55 16.15
C GLY A 48 15.84 -6.28 15.43
N MET A 49 15.56 -7.07 14.38
CA MET A 49 16.59 -7.75 13.59
C MET A 49 17.09 -6.93 12.38
N GLY A 50 16.70 -5.65 12.30
CA GLY A 50 17.16 -4.73 11.25
C GLY A 50 16.41 -4.83 9.92
N LEU A 51 15.20 -5.40 9.90
CA LEU A 51 14.31 -5.27 8.73
C LEU A 51 13.92 -3.80 8.53
N SER A 52 13.75 -3.40 7.27
CA SER A 52 13.23 -2.07 6.92
C SER A 52 12.14 -2.19 5.87
N MET A 53 10.89 -1.93 6.26
CA MET A 53 9.74 -2.03 5.37
C MET A 53 8.62 -1.10 5.82
N GLY A 54 8.10 -0.31 4.88
CA GLY A 54 6.77 0.30 4.94
C GLY A 54 5.92 -0.22 3.77
N SER A 55 4.83 -0.91 4.07
CA SER A 55 3.93 -1.43 3.06
C SER A 55 2.48 -1.01 3.30
N MET A 56 1.75 -0.86 2.19
CA MET A 56 0.32 -0.57 2.20
C MET A 56 -0.38 -1.76 1.55
N ILE A 57 -1.24 -2.42 2.32
CA ILE A 57 -2.07 -3.53 1.86
C ILE A 57 -3.43 -2.96 1.45
N VAL A 58 -3.68 -2.96 0.15
CA VAL A 58 -4.90 -2.45 -0.48
C VAL A 58 -5.68 -3.63 -1.05
N GLY A 59 -6.99 -3.64 -0.88
CA GLY A 59 -7.86 -4.62 -1.54
C GLY A 59 -9.33 -4.28 -1.39
N TRP A 60 -10.17 -5.12 -1.99
CA TRP A 60 -11.61 -5.09 -1.82
C TRP A 60 -12.06 -6.46 -1.34
N ASP A 61 -12.83 -6.51 -0.26
CA ASP A 61 -13.42 -7.74 0.25
C ASP A 61 -14.91 -7.53 0.60
N ASN A 62 -15.53 -8.50 1.28
CA ASN A 62 -16.96 -8.42 1.63
C ASN A 62 -17.32 -7.20 2.52
N LYS A 63 -16.34 -6.52 3.13
CA LYS A 63 -16.53 -5.29 3.89
C LYS A 63 -16.34 -4.02 3.05
N GLY A 64 -16.09 -4.16 1.76
CA GLY A 64 -15.79 -3.07 0.84
C GLY A 64 -14.29 -2.81 0.66
N PRO A 65 -13.90 -1.58 0.24
CA PRO A 65 -12.50 -1.22 0.06
C PRO A 65 -11.77 -1.15 1.41
N GLY A 66 -10.60 -1.79 1.47
CA GLY A 66 -9.74 -1.82 2.65
C GLY A 66 -8.34 -1.31 2.34
N LEU A 67 -7.82 -0.48 3.22
CA LEU A 67 -6.44 0.03 3.18
C LEU A 67 -5.81 -0.10 4.57
N TYR A 68 -4.64 -0.73 4.60
CA TYR A 68 -3.85 -0.93 5.81
C TYR A 68 -2.39 -0.55 5.60
N TYR A 69 -1.83 0.23 6.52
CA TYR A 69 -0.38 0.42 6.63
C TYR A 69 0.21 -0.63 7.56
N VAL A 70 1.33 -1.23 7.17
CA VAL A 70 2.12 -2.19 7.97
C VAL A 70 3.60 -1.83 7.85
N ASP A 71 4.32 -1.80 8.98
CA ASP A 71 5.77 -1.55 9.01
C ASP A 71 6.59 -2.67 9.65
N ASP A 72 7.93 -2.56 9.55
CA ASP A 72 8.90 -3.47 10.18
C ASP A 72 8.87 -3.45 11.73
N ASN A 73 8.32 -2.40 12.32
CA ASN A 73 8.01 -2.35 13.74
C ASN A 73 6.71 -3.09 14.08
N ALA A 74 6.07 -3.80 13.15
CA ALA A 74 4.79 -4.46 13.35
C ALA A 74 3.65 -3.52 13.74
N THR A 75 3.78 -2.22 13.45
CA THR A 75 2.66 -1.28 13.45
C THR A 75 1.68 -1.71 12.39
N ARG A 76 0.37 -1.67 12.70
CA ARG A 76 -0.69 -1.96 11.74
C ARG A 76 -1.84 -1.00 11.93
N LEU A 77 -2.07 -0.16 10.94
CA LEU A 77 -3.11 0.89 10.97
C LEU A 77 -4.08 0.69 9.82
N SER A 78 -5.37 0.89 10.07
CA SER A 78 -6.37 1.04 9.01
C SER A 78 -6.66 2.52 8.84
N GLY A 79 -6.84 2.97 7.60
CA GLY A 79 -7.08 4.38 7.30
C GLY A 79 -7.56 4.56 5.88
N ARG A 80 -7.93 5.81 5.55
CA ARG A 80 -8.43 6.18 4.22
C ARG A 80 -7.33 6.65 3.28
N MET A 81 -6.21 7.11 3.83
CA MET A 81 -5.09 7.65 3.09
C MET A 81 -3.80 7.38 3.86
N PHE A 82 -2.77 6.96 3.13
CA PHE A 82 -1.42 6.80 3.66
C PHE A 82 -0.39 7.22 2.61
N SER A 83 0.77 7.67 3.07
CA SER A 83 1.97 7.91 2.28
C SER A 83 3.17 7.37 3.05
N THR A 84 4.13 6.78 2.34
CA THR A 84 5.33 6.15 2.93
C THR A 84 6.56 6.40 2.06
N GLY A 85 7.76 6.23 2.63
CA GLY A 85 9.03 6.56 2.00
C GLY A 85 9.50 7.99 2.30
N CYS A 86 10.68 8.34 1.78
CA CYS A 86 11.34 9.63 1.99
C CYS A 86 10.55 10.82 1.43
N GLY A 87 9.85 10.65 0.30
CA GLY A 87 8.98 11.70 -0.28
C GLY A 87 7.61 11.86 0.38
N SER A 88 7.33 11.15 1.48
CA SER A 88 5.95 11.00 2.01
C SER A 88 5.30 12.32 2.43
N SER A 89 6.05 13.21 3.09
CA SER A 89 5.55 14.52 3.56
C SER A 89 5.14 15.43 2.41
N TYR A 90 5.89 15.44 1.31
CA TYR A 90 5.56 16.22 0.11
C TYR A 90 4.28 15.70 -0.55
N ALA A 91 4.12 14.37 -0.63
CA ALA A 91 2.91 13.77 -1.17
C ALA A 91 1.69 14.10 -0.30
N TYR A 92 1.81 14.03 1.04
CA TYR A 92 0.73 14.43 1.94
C TYR A 92 0.30 15.88 1.73
N GLY A 93 1.23 16.84 1.61
CA GLY A 93 0.85 18.24 1.40
C GLY A 93 -0.04 18.48 0.17
N VAL A 94 0.15 17.72 -0.90
CA VAL A 94 -0.69 17.79 -2.10
C VAL A 94 -1.98 17.00 -1.95
N MET A 95 -1.92 15.80 -1.35
CA MET A 95 -3.10 14.97 -1.17
C MET A 95 -4.08 15.60 -0.17
N ASP A 96 -3.61 16.05 0.98
CA ASP A 96 -4.42 16.67 2.04
C ASP A 96 -5.13 17.94 1.57
N SER A 97 -4.50 18.71 0.67
CA SER A 97 -5.09 19.93 0.13
C SER A 97 -6.11 19.70 -0.99
N GLY A 98 -6.09 18.53 -1.65
CA GLY A 98 -6.95 18.23 -2.79
C GLY A 98 -7.98 17.13 -2.56
N TYR A 99 -7.85 16.34 -1.50
CA TYR A 99 -8.70 15.18 -1.25
C TYR A 99 -10.14 15.60 -0.92
N ARG A 100 -11.10 14.95 -1.59
CA ARG A 100 -12.52 14.98 -1.24
C ARG A 100 -13.09 13.56 -1.34
N GLU A 101 -14.13 13.27 -0.57
CA GLU A 101 -14.75 11.94 -0.59
C GLU A 101 -15.56 11.68 -1.87
N ASP A 102 -16.06 12.74 -2.49
CA ASP A 102 -16.98 12.74 -3.63
C ASP A 102 -16.26 12.97 -4.97
N MET A 103 -14.96 12.65 -5.04
CA MET A 103 -14.17 12.80 -6.26
C MET A 103 -14.65 11.83 -7.35
N THR A 104 -14.64 12.32 -8.59
CA THR A 104 -14.68 11.44 -9.75
C THR A 104 -13.39 10.60 -9.84
N VAL A 105 -13.45 9.48 -10.56
CA VAL A 105 -12.31 8.59 -10.74
C VAL A 105 -11.14 9.33 -11.40
N GLU A 106 -11.43 10.19 -12.37
CA GLU A 106 -10.46 11.01 -13.09
C GLU A 106 -9.79 12.05 -12.18
N GLU A 107 -10.56 12.73 -11.33
CA GLU A 107 -9.99 13.66 -10.34
C GLU A 107 -9.09 12.94 -9.35
N ALA A 108 -9.47 11.74 -8.89
CA ALA A 108 -8.65 10.95 -7.97
C ALA A 108 -7.33 10.52 -8.61
N TYR A 109 -7.36 10.15 -9.90
CA TYR A 109 -6.15 9.82 -10.67
C TYR A 109 -5.22 11.02 -10.79
N GLU A 110 -5.78 12.19 -11.11
CA GLU A 110 -4.98 13.41 -11.24
C GLU A 110 -4.37 13.83 -9.90
N LEU A 111 -5.14 13.76 -8.80
CA LEU A 111 -4.62 14.05 -7.46
C LEU A 111 -3.49 13.10 -7.07
N GLY A 112 -3.67 11.79 -7.27
CA GLY A 112 -2.65 10.79 -6.98
C GLY A 112 -1.38 10.98 -7.80
N ARG A 113 -1.52 11.25 -9.11
CA ARG A 113 -0.39 11.56 -10.00
C ARG A 113 0.34 12.82 -9.52
N ARG A 114 -0.39 13.90 -9.30
CA ARG A 114 0.15 15.20 -8.89
C ARG A 114 0.88 15.09 -7.55
N GLY A 115 0.34 14.35 -6.58
CA GLY A 115 0.98 14.11 -5.29
C GLY A 115 2.34 13.46 -5.41
N ILE A 116 2.46 12.39 -6.21
CA ILE A 116 3.75 11.74 -6.46
C ILE A 116 4.69 12.64 -7.26
N THR A 117 4.21 13.32 -8.30
CA THR A 117 5.05 14.22 -9.13
C THR A 117 5.64 15.38 -8.32
N HIS A 118 4.88 15.95 -7.38
CA HIS A 118 5.44 16.97 -6.48
C HIS A 118 6.46 16.40 -5.51
N ALA A 119 6.22 15.19 -4.99
CA ALA A 119 7.17 14.52 -4.11
C ALA A 119 8.50 14.23 -4.84
N THR A 120 8.44 13.69 -6.06
CA THR A 120 9.65 13.42 -6.86
C THR A 120 10.38 14.68 -7.30
N HIS A 121 9.69 15.81 -7.42
CA HIS A 121 10.34 17.09 -7.73
C HIS A 121 11.15 17.65 -6.55
N ARG A 122 10.79 17.30 -5.31
CA ARG A 122 11.41 17.85 -4.09
C ARG A 122 12.36 16.87 -3.39
N ASP A 123 12.04 15.59 -3.38
CA ASP A 123 12.83 14.55 -2.73
C ASP A 123 13.83 13.91 -3.71
N ALA A 124 15.13 14.06 -3.44
CA ALA A 124 16.20 13.58 -4.31
C ALA A 124 16.23 12.05 -4.50
N TYR A 125 15.63 11.29 -3.59
CA TYR A 125 15.60 9.82 -3.64
C TYR A 125 14.32 9.27 -4.28
N SER A 126 13.37 10.14 -4.65
CA SER A 126 12.13 9.77 -5.32
C SER A 126 12.15 10.26 -6.77
N GLY A 127 11.87 9.38 -7.74
CA GLY A 127 11.90 9.76 -9.15
C GLY A 127 11.49 8.67 -10.12
N GLY A 128 11.77 8.88 -11.41
CA GLY A 128 11.45 7.94 -12.48
C GLY A 128 10.02 8.12 -13.00
N VAL A 129 9.19 7.09 -12.86
CA VAL A 129 7.84 7.05 -13.43
C VAL A 129 6.77 6.83 -12.35
N VAL A 130 5.62 7.47 -12.53
CA VAL A 130 4.45 7.26 -11.67
C VAL A 130 3.71 6.02 -12.17
N ASN A 131 3.64 4.97 -11.34
CA ASN A 131 2.80 3.81 -11.58
C ASN A 131 1.47 3.96 -10.83
N LEU A 132 0.37 4.12 -11.57
CA LEU A 132 -0.96 4.35 -11.01
C LEU A 132 -1.83 3.09 -11.11
N TYR A 133 -2.50 2.76 -10.01
CA TYR A 133 -3.42 1.62 -9.90
C TYR A 133 -4.75 2.07 -9.29
N HIS A 134 -5.84 1.44 -9.70
CA HIS A 134 -7.18 1.65 -9.13
C HIS A 134 -7.76 0.30 -8.69
N MET A 135 -8.10 0.19 -7.41
CA MET A 135 -8.75 -0.99 -6.84
C MET A 135 -10.27 -0.87 -6.98
N GLN A 136 -10.89 -1.89 -7.57
CA GLN A 136 -12.33 -2.06 -7.69
C GLN A 136 -12.74 -3.39 -7.03
N GLU A 137 -14.04 -3.66 -6.96
CA GLU A 137 -14.58 -4.89 -6.35
C GLU A 137 -14.11 -6.17 -7.06
N ASP A 138 -13.98 -6.13 -8.39
CA ASP A 138 -13.56 -7.26 -9.22
C ASP A 138 -12.03 -7.42 -9.32
N GLY A 139 -11.27 -6.42 -8.88
CA GLY A 139 -9.81 -6.44 -8.85
C GLY A 139 -9.20 -5.06 -9.09
N TRP A 140 -7.89 -5.03 -9.27
CA TRP A 140 -7.19 -3.80 -9.59
C TRP A 140 -6.96 -3.65 -11.09
N ILE A 141 -6.93 -2.40 -11.56
CA ILE A 141 -6.52 -2.03 -12.91
C ILE A 141 -5.23 -1.20 -12.86
N LYS A 142 -4.32 -1.45 -13.82
CA LYS A 142 -3.16 -0.57 -14.05
C LYS A 142 -3.63 0.58 -14.94
N VAL A 143 -3.63 1.80 -14.41
CA VAL A 143 -4.22 2.97 -15.09
C VAL A 143 -3.25 3.57 -16.12
N CYS A 144 -1.94 3.57 -15.84
CA CYS A 144 -0.92 4.03 -16.78
C CYS A 144 0.16 2.96 -17.00
N LYS A 145 0.73 2.91 -18.22
CA LYS A 145 1.82 1.98 -18.56
C LYS A 145 3.15 2.41 -17.98
#